data_AF-A0A3E1EHJ5-F1
#
_entry.id   AF-A0A3E1EHJ5-F1
#
_cell.length_a   1.000
_cell.length_b   1.000
_cell.length_c   1.000
_cell.angle_alpha   90.00
_cell.angle_beta   90.00
_cell.angle_gamma   90.00
#
_symmetry.space_group_name_H-M   'P 1'
#
loop_
_entity.id
_entity.type
_entity.pdbx_description
1 polymer ?
#
loop_
_entity_poly.entity_id
_entity_poly.type
_entity_poly.pdbx_seq_one_letter_code
_entity_poly.pdbx_strand_id
1 'polypeptide(L)'
;MRTVFHREDLEPCPFLPLPEHPMTAAVMKRHGENRGPDFYLGALTCAQSLWLQGLPAQAILQLDRALAADLSAEADILSVHPLPYAPMAWLLRHRRPDQFIGNPRRHFQHLATRLTGPRAEVRCWRAWACWWMSRIIDPTLPADEEQLAQESITEPTLTEIESSLNRFGHAGEVALWRRVISELRTK
;
A
#
# COMPACT_ATOMS: atom_id res chain seq x y z
N MET A 1 20.14 -3.70 -21.93
CA MET A 1 18.82 -3.83 -21.30
C MET A 1 18.92 -4.97 -20.28
N ARG A 2 18.70 -4.74 -18.99
CA ARG A 2 18.67 -5.87 -18.02
C ARG A 2 17.42 -6.69 -18.33
N THR A 3 17.58 -7.99 -18.57
CA THR A 3 16.44 -8.88 -18.76
C THR A 3 15.71 -9.04 -17.43
N VAL A 4 14.39 -8.90 -17.45
CA VAL A 4 13.53 -8.94 -16.27
C VAL A 4 12.84 -10.29 -16.24
N PHE A 5 12.93 -11.00 -15.11
CA PHE A 5 12.34 -12.31 -14.93
C PHE A 5 11.68 -12.44 -13.56
N HIS A 6 10.60 -13.20 -13.49
CA HIS A 6 10.05 -13.65 -12.20
C HIS A 6 10.92 -14.76 -11.64
N ARG A 7 11.17 -14.70 -10.34
CA ARG A 7 11.89 -15.72 -9.60
C ARG A 7 10.93 -16.84 -9.20
N GLU A 8 11.33 -18.08 -9.45
CA GLU A 8 10.52 -19.26 -9.12
C GLU A 8 10.44 -19.54 -7.62
N ASP A 9 11.39 -19.02 -6.84
CA ASP A 9 11.46 -19.26 -5.40
C ASP A 9 10.57 -18.32 -4.57
N LEU A 10 9.95 -17.31 -5.19
CA LEU A 10 9.05 -16.37 -4.51
C LEU A 10 7.59 -16.78 -4.70
N GLU A 11 6.90 -16.99 -3.58
CA GLU A 11 5.47 -17.28 -3.59
C GLU A 11 4.69 -16.04 -4.06
N PRO A 12 3.70 -16.18 -4.96
CA PRO A 12 2.84 -15.07 -5.34
C PRO A 12 1.99 -14.57 -4.17
N CYS A 13 1.79 -13.24 -4.05
CA CYS A 13 0.80 -12.72 -3.11
C CYS A 13 -0.61 -13.19 -3.52
N PRO A 14 -1.36 -13.90 -2.65
CA PRO A 14 -2.64 -14.50 -3.02
C PRO A 14 -3.76 -13.46 -3.24
N PHE A 15 -3.53 -12.21 -2.86
CA PHE A 15 -4.50 -11.13 -2.96
C PHE A 15 -4.29 -10.26 -4.21
N LEU A 16 -3.23 -10.49 -5.00
CA LEU A 16 -2.92 -9.71 -6.18
C LEU A 16 -3.16 -10.52 -7.46
N PRO A 17 -3.55 -9.86 -8.56
CA PRO A 17 -3.66 -10.51 -9.86
C PRO A 17 -2.29 -10.98 -10.35
N LEU A 18 -2.25 -12.18 -10.94
CA LEU A 18 -1.03 -12.73 -11.52
C LEU A 18 -0.69 -12.01 -12.84
N PRO A 19 0.55 -11.53 -13.02
CA PRO A 19 0.98 -10.95 -14.28
C PRO A 19 1.22 -12.02 -15.34
N GLU A 20 0.82 -11.77 -16.58
CA GLU A 20 1.12 -12.66 -17.72
C GLU A 20 2.62 -12.67 -18.08
N HIS A 21 3.34 -11.59 -17.78
CA HIS A 21 4.75 -11.43 -18.10
C HIS A 21 5.42 -10.46 -17.11
N PRO A 22 6.76 -10.49 -16.96
CA PRO A 22 7.47 -9.55 -16.10
C PRO A 22 7.29 -8.09 -16.52
N MET A 23 6.79 -7.28 -15.59
CA MET A 23 6.55 -5.84 -15.71
C MET A 23 7.56 -5.05 -14.91
N THR A 24 7.88 -3.83 -15.36
CA THR A 24 8.60 -2.82 -14.57
C THR A 24 7.66 -1.67 -14.22
N ALA A 25 8.01 -0.85 -13.24
CA ALA A 25 7.21 0.34 -12.88
C ALA A 25 6.96 1.31 -14.06
N ALA A 26 7.73 1.23 -15.14
CA ALA A 26 7.53 2.02 -16.35
C ALA A 26 6.17 1.79 -17.01
N VAL A 27 5.53 0.63 -16.80
CA VAL A 27 4.18 0.33 -17.31
C VAL A 27 3.15 1.34 -16.81
N MET A 28 3.37 1.93 -15.64
CA MET A 28 2.45 2.93 -15.08
C MET A 28 2.43 4.24 -15.86
N LYS A 29 3.45 4.53 -16.67
CA LYS A 29 3.50 5.75 -17.50
C LYS A 29 2.38 5.79 -18.53
N ARG A 30 1.91 4.64 -19.01
CA ARG A 30 0.84 4.54 -20.03
C ARG A 30 -0.49 5.15 -19.57
N HIS A 31 -0.70 5.23 -18.26
CA HIS A 31 -1.93 5.79 -17.68
C HIS A 31 -1.88 7.32 -17.54
N GLY A 32 -0.71 7.96 -17.71
CA GLY A 32 -0.57 9.41 -17.56
C GLY A 32 -1.14 9.93 -16.24
N GLU A 33 -2.07 10.87 -16.35
CA GLU A 33 -2.83 11.46 -15.24
C GLU A 33 -4.10 10.68 -14.88
N ASN A 34 -4.52 9.72 -15.71
CA ASN A 34 -5.67 8.88 -15.41
C ASN A 34 -5.35 7.94 -14.24
N ARG A 35 -6.19 8.01 -13.20
CA ARG A 35 -6.07 7.23 -11.96
C ARG A 35 -7.26 6.29 -11.75
N GLY A 36 -8.05 6.02 -12.77
CA GLY A 36 -9.24 5.16 -12.72
C GLY A 36 -8.95 3.64 -12.67
N PRO A 37 -9.95 2.79 -13.01
CA PRO A 37 -9.87 1.33 -12.84
C PRO A 37 -8.67 0.65 -13.51
N ASP A 38 -8.32 1.03 -14.75
CA ASP A 38 -7.17 0.43 -15.45
C ASP A 38 -5.84 0.77 -14.78
N PHE A 39 -5.72 1.98 -14.22
CA PHE A 39 -4.57 2.39 -13.44
C PHE A 39 -4.47 1.59 -12.15
N TYR A 40 -5.59 1.39 -11.47
CA TYR A 40 -5.67 0.59 -10.26
C TYR A 40 -5.25 -0.87 -10.51
N LEU A 41 -5.86 -1.55 -11.49
CA LEU A 41 -5.50 -2.92 -11.86
C LEU A 41 -4.06 -3.03 -12.34
N GLY A 42 -3.59 -2.07 -13.14
CA GLY A 42 -2.21 -1.99 -13.59
C GLY A 42 -1.22 -1.89 -12.43
N ALA A 43 -1.54 -1.08 -11.41
CA ALA A 43 -0.72 -0.95 -10.22
C ALA A 43 -0.69 -2.26 -9.40
N LEU A 44 -1.83 -2.92 -9.19
CA LEU A 44 -1.88 -4.21 -8.49
C LEU A 44 -1.07 -5.30 -9.21
N THR A 45 -1.25 -5.41 -10.54
CA THR A 45 -0.55 -6.41 -11.36
C THR A 45 0.95 -6.12 -11.41
N CYS A 46 1.34 -4.85 -11.52
CA CYS A 46 2.73 -4.44 -11.46
C CYS A 46 3.34 -4.71 -10.07
N ALA A 47 2.58 -4.53 -8.98
CA ALA A 47 3.01 -4.85 -7.62
C ALA A 47 3.37 -6.34 -7.51
N GLN A 48 2.48 -7.22 -7.98
CA GLN A 48 2.72 -8.66 -8.02
C GLN A 48 3.97 -9.01 -8.83
N SER A 49 4.12 -8.42 -10.02
CA SER A 49 5.28 -8.65 -10.86
C SER A 49 6.59 -8.22 -10.20
N LEU A 50 6.61 -7.05 -9.55
CA LEU A 50 7.81 -6.54 -8.85
C LEU A 50 8.13 -7.37 -7.61
N TRP A 51 7.10 -7.85 -6.89
CA TRP A 51 7.27 -8.80 -5.81
C TRP A 51 7.96 -10.08 -6.30
N LEU A 52 7.45 -10.70 -7.38
CA LEU A 52 8.01 -11.91 -7.97
C LEU A 52 9.42 -11.70 -8.55
N GLN A 53 9.85 -10.46 -8.79
CA GLN A 53 11.24 -10.14 -9.15
C GLN A 53 12.17 -9.98 -7.94
N GLY A 54 11.65 -10.08 -6.72
CA GLY A 54 12.39 -9.82 -5.49
C GLY A 54 12.56 -8.33 -5.17
N LEU A 55 11.63 -7.47 -5.62
CA LEU A 55 11.67 -6.03 -5.43
C LEU A 55 10.49 -5.53 -4.55
N PRO A 56 10.40 -5.94 -3.27
CA PRO A 56 9.26 -5.62 -2.43
C PRO A 56 9.10 -4.12 -2.15
N ALA A 57 10.19 -3.35 -2.04
CA ALA A 57 10.10 -1.89 -1.93
C ALA A 57 9.32 -1.27 -3.11
N GLN A 58 9.63 -1.69 -4.34
CA GLN A 58 8.97 -1.16 -5.53
C GLN A 58 7.53 -1.67 -5.65
N ALA A 59 7.27 -2.90 -5.21
CA ALA A 59 5.91 -3.45 -5.14
C ALA A 59 5.03 -2.65 -4.16
N ILE A 60 5.54 -2.30 -2.97
CA ILE A 60 4.85 -1.43 -2.00
C ILE A 60 4.51 -0.07 -2.62
N LEU A 61 5.44 0.54 -3.36
CA LEU A 61 5.17 1.80 -4.07
C LEU A 61 4.04 1.68 -5.10
N GLN A 62 3.85 0.51 -5.72
CA GLN A 62 2.69 0.30 -6.59
C GLN A 62 1.39 0.14 -5.80
N LEU A 63 1.42 -0.48 -4.63
CA LEU A 63 0.24 -0.55 -3.75
C LEU A 63 -0.14 0.84 -3.21
N ASP A 64 0.83 1.71 -2.92
CA ASP A 64 0.58 3.12 -2.58
C ASP A 64 -0.14 3.84 -3.72
N ARG A 65 0.28 3.59 -4.96
CA ARG A 65 -0.38 4.13 -6.15
C ARG A 65 -1.80 3.59 -6.28
N ALA A 66 -2.03 2.30 -6.04
CA ALA A 66 -3.35 1.70 -6.07
C ALA A 66 -4.27 2.30 -4.98
N LEU A 67 -3.77 2.56 -3.76
CA LEU A 67 -4.52 3.27 -2.71
C LEU A 67 -4.83 4.73 -3.07
N ALA A 68 -4.04 5.33 -3.97
CA ALA A 68 -4.25 6.68 -4.50
C ALA A 68 -5.07 6.71 -5.81
N ALA A 69 -5.61 5.58 -6.26
CA ALA A 69 -6.47 5.53 -7.43
C ALA A 69 -7.75 6.35 -7.20
N ASP A 70 -8.22 7.01 -8.25
CA ASP A 70 -9.45 7.79 -8.25
C ASP A 70 -10.61 6.89 -8.70
N LEU A 71 -11.11 6.12 -7.75
CA LEU A 71 -12.24 5.21 -7.93
C LEU A 71 -13.47 5.75 -7.17
N SER A 72 -14.66 5.50 -7.71
CA SER A 72 -15.89 5.56 -6.92
C SER A 72 -15.96 4.32 -6.01
N ALA A 73 -16.69 4.44 -4.89
CA ALA A 73 -16.84 3.33 -3.95
C ALA A 73 -17.58 2.12 -4.58
N GLU A 74 -18.37 2.38 -5.62
CA GLU A 74 -19.20 1.44 -6.36
C GLU A 74 -18.50 0.88 -7.61
N ALA A 75 -17.23 1.23 -7.85
CA ALA A 75 -16.50 0.73 -9.00
C ALA A 75 -16.41 -0.80 -8.97
N ASP A 76 -16.91 -1.47 -10.02
CA ASP A 76 -16.99 -2.94 -10.11
C ASP A 76 -15.64 -3.63 -9.81
N ILE A 77 -14.54 -2.99 -10.19
CA ILE A 77 -13.18 -3.49 -9.94
C ILE A 77 -12.90 -3.73 -8.45
N LEU A 78 -13.53 -2.97 -7.54
CA LEU A 78 -13.36 -3.12 -6.09
C LEU A 78 -14.07 -4.36 -5.52
N SER A 79 -15.04 -4.92 -6.25
CA SER A 79 -15.67 -6.19 -5.88
C SER A 79 -14.77 -7.41 -6.14
N VAL A 80 -13.92 -7.30 -7.17
CA VAL A 80 -12.95 -8.34 -7.56
C VAL A 80 -11.62 -8.13 -6.84
N HIS A 81 -11.16 -6.89 -6.77
CA HIS A 81 -9.91 -6.47 -6.16
C HIS A 81 -10.18 -5.36 -5.14
N PRO A 82 -10.40 -5.70 -3.85
CA PRO A 82 -10.61 -4.71 -2.80
C PRO A 82 -9.39 -3.81 -2.60
N LEU A 83 -9.59 -2.64 -1.97
CA LEU A 83 -8.48 -1.75 -1.62
C LEU A 83 -7.33 -2.52 -0.94
N PRO A 84 -6.07 -2.26 -1.36
CA PRO A 84 -4.98 -3.22 -1.18
C PRO A 84 -4.35 -3.24 0.21
N TYR A 85 -5.14 -3.18 1.29
CA TYR A 85 -4.64 -3.35 2.66
C TYR A 85 -4.13 -4.78 2.91
N ALA A 86 -4.86 -5.79 2.44
CA ALA A 86 -4.46 -7.19 2.57
C ALA A 86 -3.14 -7.51 1.85
N PRO A 87 -2.96 -7.19 0.54
CA PRO A 87 -1.67 -7.39 -0.10
C PRO A 87 -0.56 -6.53 0.51
N MET A 88 -0.83 -5.30 0.96
CA MET A 88 0.17 -4.48 1.66
C MET A 88 0.70 -5.19 2.91
N ALA A 89 -0.21 -5.67 3.78
CA ALA A 89 0.14 -6.42 4.97
C ALA A 89 0.88 -7.72 4.64
N TRP A 90 0.45 -8.42 3.59
CA TRP A 90 1.08 -9.66 3.15
C TRP A 90 2.53 -9.42 2.70
N LEU A 91 2.78 -8.42 1.84
CA LEU A 91 4.14 -8.10 1.35
C LEU A 91 5.07 -7.72 2.51
N LEU A 92 4.59 -6.91 3.46
CA LEU A 92 5.38 -6.50 4.63
C LEU A 92 5.79 -7.68 5.51
N ARG A 93 4.92 -8.68 5.66
CA ARG A 93 5.17 -9.91 6.46
C ARG A 93 6.02 -10.96 5.75
N HIS A 94 5.82 -11.15 4.45
CA HIS A 94 6.40 -12.27 3.72
C HIS A 94 7.74 -11.93 3.06
N ARG A 95 8.18 -10.66 3.15
CA ARG A 95 9.53 -10.28 2.71
C ARG A 95 10.56 -11.21 3.34
N ARG A 96 11.57 -11.56 2.56
CA ARG A 96 12.74 -12.24 3.08
C ARG A 96 13.71 -11.23 3.71
N PRO A 97 14.52 -11.63 4.71
CA PRO A 97 15.46 -10.72 5.37
C PRO A 97 16.48 -10.04 4.44
N ASP A 98 16.84 -10.68 3.32
CA ASP A 98 17.77 -10.18 2.31
C ASP A 98 17.15 -9.16 1.34
N GLN A 99 15.82 -9.00 1.37
CA GLN A 99 15.12 -8.09 0.48
C GLN A 99 14.96 -6.69 1.10
N PHE A 100 15.46 -5.69 0.39
CA PHE A 100 15.36 -4.29 0.82
C PHE A 100 13.91 -3.77 0.72
N ILE A 101 13.42 -3.22 1.83
CA ILE A 101 12.15 -2.46 1.89
C ILE A 101 12.26 -1.11 2.61
N GLY A 102 13.44 -0.75 3.10
CA GLY A 102 13.63 0.42 3.97
C GLY A 102 12.94 0.25 5.34
N ASN A 103 12.50 1.37 5.93
CA ASN A 103 11.70 1.40 7.15
C ASN A 103 10.24 1.76 6.79
N PRO A 104 9.32 0.78 6.75
CA PRO A 104 7.90 1.02 6.47
C PRO A 104 7.21 2.05 7.35
N ARG A 105 7.53 2.09 8.66
CA ARG A 105 6.93 3.07 9.58
C ARG A 105 7.28 4.48 9.12
N ARG A 106 8.55 4.75 8.84
CA ARG A 106 8.98 6.05 8.32
C ARG A 106 8.41 6.34 6.94
N HIS A 107 8.43 5.36 6.03
CA HIS A 107 7.88 5.51 4.68
C HIS A 107 6.43 6.01 4.71
N PHE A 108 5.56 5.34 5.46
CA PHE A 108 4.16 5.73 5.55
C PHE A 108 3.92 7.00 6.36
N GLN A 109 4.74 7.28 7.39
CA GLN A 109 4.72 8.55 8.10
C GLN A 109 4.99 9.72 7.14
N HIS A 110 6.09 9.67 6.39
CA HIS A 110 6.45 10.67 5.38
C HIS A 110 5.42 10.77 4.26
N LEU A 111 4.90 9.63 3.78
CA LEU A 111 3.86 9.63 2.77
C LEU A 111 2.62 10.37 3.27
N ALA A 112 2.12 10.02 4.46
CA ALA A 112 0.92 10.63 5.00
C ALA A 112 1.02 12.16 5.14
N THR A 113 2.20 12.68 5.51
CA THR A 113 2.36 14.11 5.81
C THR A 113 2.74 14.96 4.61
N ARG A 114 3.06 14.34 3.46
CA ARG A 114 3.47 15.03 2.23
C ARG A 114 2.44 14.97 1.09
N LEU A 115 1.37 14.19 1.25
CA LEU A 115 0.36 14.03 0.19
C LEU A 115 -0.45 15.32 -0.02
N THR A 116 -0.50 15.76 -1.27
CA THR A 116 -1.26 16.92 -1.73
C THR A 116 -2.08 16.59 -2.98
N GLY A 117 -2.92 17.54 -3.42
CA GLY A 117 -3.73 17.42 -4.63
C GLY A 117 -5.09 16.75 -4.43
N PRO A 118 -5.69 16.19 -5.48
CA PRO A 118 -7.03 15.60 -5.40
C PRO A 118 -7.12 14.52 -4.33
N ARG A 119 -8.20 14.60 -3.53
CA ARG A 119 -8.53 13.64 -2.48
C ARG A 119 -7.37 13.40 -1.51
N ALA A 120 -6.61 14.46 -1.20
CA ALA A 120 -5.42 14.37 -0.35
C ALA A 120 -5.74 13.83 1.05
N GLU A 121 -6.90 14.17 1.62
CA GLU A 121 -7.31 13.75 2.95
C GLU A 121 -7.43 12.24 3.04
N VAL A 122 -8.21 11.60 2.16
CA VAL A 122 -8.35 10.14 2.17
C VAL A 122 -7.02 9.46 1.86
N ARG A 123 -6.21 10.01 0.96
CA ARG A 123 -4.88 9.45 0.65
C ARG A 123 -3.95 9.50 1.86
N CYS A 124 -3.95 10.61 2.59
CA CYS A 124 -3.22 10.79 3.85
C CYS A 124 -3.66 9.74 4.88
N TRP A 125 -4.97 9.58 5.08
CA TRP A 125 -5.50 8.61 6.03
C TRP A 125 -5.29 7.15 5.63
N ARG A 126 -5.28 6.84 4.33
CA ARG A 126 -4.86 5.53 3.80
C ARG A 126 -3.39 5.25 4.07
N ALA A 127 -2.52 6.27 3.95
CA ALA A 127 -1.12 6.13 4.33
C ALA A 127 -0.95 5.92 5.85
N TRP A 128 -1.67 6.66 6.69
CA TRP A 128 -1.70 6.41 8.15
C TRP A 128 -2.23 5.01 8.50
N ALA A 129 -3.20 4.49 7.76
CA ALA A 129 -3.70 3.13 7.92
C ALA A 129 -2.62 2.08 7.63
N CYS A 130 -1.79 2.29 6.59
CA CYS A 130 -0.62 1.46 6.33
C CYS A 130 0.50 1.64 7.36
N TRP A 131 0.73 2.86 7.84
CA TRP A 131 1.64 3.13 8.96
C TRP A 131 1.25 2.32 10.21
N TRP A 132 -0.03 2.29 10.56
CA TRP A 132 -0.51 1.50 11.70
C TRP A 132 -0.27 0.00 11.51
N MET A 133 -0.55 -0.53 10.30
CA MET A 133 -0.23 -1.93 9.98
C MET A 133 1.26 -2.22 10.12
N SER A 134 2.14 -1.31 9.68
CA SER A 134 3.59 -1.47 9.80
C SER A 134 4.05 -1.58 11.25
N ARG A 135 3.43 -0.80 12.16
CA ARG A 135 3.72 -0.85 13.60
C ARG A 135 3.28 -2.15 14.26
N ILE A 136 2.21 -2.77 13.77
CA ILE A 136 1.78 -4.09 14.25
C ILE A 136 2.74 -5.16 13.75
N ILE A 137 3.10 -5.13 12.47
CA ILE A 137 3.93 -6.15 11.83
C ILE A 137 5.36 -6.15 12.39
N ASP A 138 5.93 -4.97 12.61
CA ASP A 138 7.27 -4.83 13.16
C ASP A 138 7.31 -3.64 14.15
N PRO A 139 7.00 -3.89 15.43
CA PRO A 139 6.97 -2.86 16.47
C PRO A 139 8.34 -2.23 16.74
N THR A 140 9.43 -2.86 16.27
CA THR A 140 10.79 -2.37 16.49
C THR A 140 11.19 -1.26 15.53
N LEU A 141 10.42 -1.06 14.45
CA LEU A 141 10.69 -0.01 13.48
C LEU A 141 10.57 1.39 14.14
N PRO A 142 11.63 2.20 14.12
CA PRO A 142 11.59 3.53 14.71
C PRO A 142 10.76 4.48 13.84
N ALA A 143 10.09 5.44 14.49
CA ALA A 143 9.53 6.61 13.79
C ALA A 143 10.66 7.50 13.25
N ASP A 144 10.28 8.49 12.46
CA ASP A 144 11.12 9.65 12.19
C ASP A 144 10.82 10.73 13.25
N GLU A 145 11.44 10.60 14.42
CA GLU A 145 11.25 11.49 15.57
C GLU A 145 11.65 12.94 15.26
N GLU A 146 12.64 13.13 14.39
CA GLU A 146 13.07 14.45 13.96
C GLU A 146 11.96 15.14 13.17
N GLN A 147 11.33 14.42 12.23
CA GLN A 147 10.18 14.95 11.50
C GLN A 147 9.01 15.27 12.46
N LEU A 148 8.69 14.35 13.39
CA LEU A 148 7.59 14.55 14.34
C LEU A 148 7.79 15.85 15.15
N ALA A 149 9.01 16.07 15.64
CA ALA A 149 9.36 17.25 16.42
C ALA A 149 9.37 18.54 15.57
N GLN A 150 10.04 18.53 14.41
CA GLN A 150 10.21 19.73 13.57
C GLN A 150 8.90 20.19 12.93
N GLU A 151 8.05 19.26 12.52
CA GLU A 151 6.80 19.56 11.82
C GLU A 151 5.58 19.57 12.77
N SER A 152 5.80 19.39 14.08
CA SER A 152 4.74 19.32 15.10
C SER A 152 3.65 18.29 14.77
N ILE A 153 4.07 17.14 14.22
CA ILE A 153 3.16 16.06 13.84
C ILE A 153 2.91 15.19 15.06
N THR A 154 1.63 14.95 15.35
CA THR A 154 1.21 13.92 16.30
C THR A 154 0.86 12.65 15.52
N GLU A 155 1.49 11.52 15.85
CA GLU A 155 1.13 10.22 15.29
C GLU A 155 -0.34 9.89 15.66
N PRO A 156 -1.20 9.52 14.68
CA PRO A 156 -2.62 9.33 14.96
C PRO A 156 -2.90 8.03 15.73
N THR A 157 -3.96 8.06 16.52
CA THR A 157 -4.53 6.90 17.20
C THR A 157 -5.32 6.02 16.22
N LEU A 158 -5.60 4.78 16.63
CA LEU A 158 -6.49 3.88 15.89
C LEU A 158 -7.85 4.53 15.60
N THR A 159 -8.47 5.13 16.63
CA THR A 159 -9.79 5.77 16.52
C THR A 159 -9.79 6.94 15.55
N GLU A 160 -8.71 7.74 15.50
CA GLU A 160 -8.59 8.86 14.56
C GLU A 160 -8.47 8.38 13.11
N ILE A 161 -7.69 7.31 12.86
CA ILE A 161 -7.59 6.70 11.53
C ILE A 161 -8.95 6.15 11.11
N GLU A 162 -9.63 5.39 11.99
CA GLU A 162 -10.95 4.81 11.70
C GLU A 162 -11.99 5.88 11.38
N SER A 163 -12.07 6.92 12.22
CA SER A 163 -13.02 8.01 12.04
C SER A 163 -12.77 8.76 10.74
N SER A 164 -11.51 8.96 10.38
CA SER A 164 -11.12 9.69 9.18
C SER A 164 -11.32 8.86 7.91
N LEU A 165 -10.99 7.56 7.92
CA LEU A 165 -11.33 6.65 6.83
C LEU A 165 -12.85 6.53 6.65
N ASN A 166 -13.63 6.53 7.74
CA ASN A 166 -15.09 6.52 7.64
C ASN A 166 -15.64 7.82 7.03
N ARG A 167 -14.99 8.96 7.32
CA ARG A 167 -15.39 10.28 6.83
C ARG A 167 -15.01 10.53 5.37
N PHE A 168 -13.81 10.13 4.97
CA PHE A 168 -13.21 10.50 3.68
C PHE A 168 -13.06 9.33 2.70
N GLY A 169 -13.05 8.09 3.22
CA GLY A 169 -12.89 6.86 2.46
C GLY A 169 -14.19 6.35 1.83
N HIS A 170 -14.10 5.14 1.28
CA HIS A 170 -15.27 4.44 0.74
C HIS A 170 -16.11 3.80 1.84
N ALA A 171 -17.41 3.64 1.58
CA ALA A 171 -18.27 2.85 2.45
C ALA A 171 -17.68 1.44 2.62
N GLY A 172 -17.57 0.98 3.87
CA GLY A 172 -16.98 -0.33 4.20
C GLY A 172 -15.43 -0.38 4.22
N GLU A 173 -14.72 0.70 3.86
CA GLU A 173 -13.25 0.74 3.86
C GLU A 173 -12.66 0.46 5.24
N VAL A 174 -13.25 1.03 6.30
CA VAL A 174 -12.83 0.78 7.69
C VAL A 174 -12.99 -0.70 8.05
N ALA A 175 -14.07 -1.35 7.62
CA ALA A 175 -14.31 -2.76 7.90
C ALA A 175 -13.27 -3.64 7.20
N LEU A 176 -12.93 -3.31 5.95
CA LEU A 176 -11.87 -3.98 5.20
C LEU A 176 -10.51 -3.85 5.91
N TRP A 177 -10.13 -2.64 6.31
CA TRP A 177 -8.87 -2.39 7.00
C TRP A 177 -8.82 -3.05 8.40
N ARG A 178 -9.89 -2.97 9.18
CA ARG A 178 -9.99 -3.62 10.50
C ARG A 178 -9.83 -5.14 10.42
N ARG A 179 -10.37 -5.77 9.37
CA ARG A 179 -10.20 -7.22 9.15
C ARG A 179 -8.73 -7.57 9.06
N VAL A 180 -7.97 -6.81 8.27
CA VAL A 180 -6.51 -7.00 8.13
C VAL A 180 -5.79 -6.78 9.46
N ILE A 181 -6.11 -5.71 10.20
CA ILE A 181 -5.52 -5.48 11.54
C ILE A 181 -5.80 -6.63 12.50
N SER A 182 -7.03 -7.16 12.50
CA SER A 182 -7.40 -8.28 13.36
C SER A 182 -6.55 -9.50 13.05
N GLU A 183 -6.41 -9.85 11.78
CA GLU A 183 -5.58 -10.98 11.32
C GLU A 183 -4.10 -10.79 11.68
N LEU A 184 -3.59 -9.56 11.61
CA LEU A 184 -2.21 -9.23 11.99
C LEU A 184 -1.96 -9.41 13.49
N ARG A 185 -2.96 -9.21 14.35
CA ARG A 185 -2.82 -9.36 15.82
C ARG A 185 -2.97 -10.80 16.30
N THR A 186 -3.63 -11.66 15.52
CA THR A 186 -3.90 -13.06 15.89
C THR A 186 -2.79 -14.04 15.51
N LYS A 187 -1.75 -13.60 14.79
CA LYS A 187 -0.65 -14.43 14.30
C LYS A 187 0.68 -13.84 14.68
#